data_AF-A0A6A5PQA6-F1
#
_entry.id   AF-A0A6A5PQA6-F1
#
_cell.length_a   1.000
_cell.length_b   1.000
_cell.length_c   1.000
_cell.angle_alpha   90.00
_cell.angle_beta   90.00
_cell.angle_gamma   90.00
#
_symmetry.space_group_name_H-M   'P 1'
#
loop_
_entity.id
_entity.type
_entity.pdbx_description
1 polymer ?
#
loop_
_entity_poly.entity_id
_entity_poly.type
_entity_poly.pdbx_seq_one_letter_code
_entity_poly.pdbx_strand_id
1 'polypeptide(L)'
;MASNDTSLNQAKFVLPNNDLEQQETSTLEIESKDFDYTKRSQWLRAAVLGANDGLVSTASLMMGVGAVKHDIKAMILTGFAGLVAGACSMAIGEFVSVYSQLDIEVSQMKRNNERKEQENTEQVDIESLPNPLQAAAASALAFSVGAMVPLLAASFIREYRVRIGVVLAAVTFALVIFGCLGSVLGKAPVLRSVMRILVGGWLAMAITFGLTMLIGYSGL
;
A
#
# COMPACT_ATOMS: atom_id res chain seq x y z
N MET A 1 -35.71 -64.92 -28.43
CA MET A 1 -36.32 -64.45 -29.68
C MET A 1 -36.54 -62.96 -29.52
N ALA A 2 -35.68 -62.13 -30.12
CA ALA A 2 -35.92 -61.54 -31.45
C ALA A 2 -36.93 -60.38 -31.29
N SER A 3 -36.71 -59.12 -31.66
CA SER A 3 -35.81 -58.44 -32.58
C SER A 3 -36.07 -56.93 -32.35
N ASN A 4 -35.05 -56.08 -32.32
CA ASN A 4 -34.69 -55.17 -33.41
C ASN A 4 -35.47 -53.82 -33.43
N ASP A 5 -34.80 -52.81 -32.88
CA ASP A 5 -34.47 -51.51 -33.47
C ASP A 5 -35.31 -50.97 -34.63
N THR A 6 -35.67 -49.68 -34.53
CA THR A 6 -35.28 -48.74 -35.60
C THR A 6 -35.09 -47.33 -35.07
N SER A 7 -33.83 -46.91 -35.09
CA SER A 7 -33.33 -45.55 -34.96
C SER A 7 -33.65 -44.71 -36.20
N LEU A 8 -33.76 -43.39 -36.03
CA LEU A 8 -33.56 -42.45 -37.12
C LEU A 8 -32.29 -41.64 -36.84
N ASN A 9 -31.27 -41.97 -37.65
CA ASN A 9 -30.33 -41.06 -38.34
C ASN A 9 -29.35 -40.24 -37.48
N GLN A 10 -28.10 -40.00 -37.84
CA GLN A 10 -27.11 -40.30 -38.92
C GLN A 10 -25.98 -39.27 -38.56
N ALA A 11 -24.70 -39.34 -38.88
CA ALA A 11 -23.83 -40.25 -39.57
C ALA A 11 -22.40 -39.87 -39.12
N LYS A 12 -21.52 -40.86 -39.18
CA LYS A 12 -20.09 -40.83 -38.87
C LYS A 12 -19.32 -40.12 -40.00
N PHE A 13 -18.38 -39.23 -39.70
CA PHE A 13 -17.32 -38.86 -40.66
C PHE A 13 -15.94 -39.03 -40.03
N VAL A 14 -15.04 -39.58 -40.84
CA VAL A 14 -13.81 -40.31 -40.50
C VAL A 14 -12.59 -39.43 -40.77
N LEU A 15 -11.58 -39.53 -39.89
CA LEU A 15 -10.25 -38.91 -40.04
C LEU A 15 -9.46 -39.55 -41.18
N PRO A 16 -8.61 -38.80 -41.91
CA PRO A 16 -7.48 -39.36 -42.62
C PRO A 16 -6.16 -39.10 -41.86
N ASN A 17 -5.44 -40.18 -41.54
CA ASN A 17 -4.01 -40.17 -41.19
C ASN A 17 -3.21 -40.65 -42.42
N ASN A 18 -2.17 -39.91 -42.81
CA ASN A 18 -0.79 -40.42 -42.92
C ASN A 18 0.19 -39.35 -43.45
N ASP A 19 1.16 -39.04 -42.58
CA ASP A 19 2.61 -39.02 -42.78
C ASP A 19 3.32 -38.02 -43.73
N LEU A 20 4.10 -37.14 -43.05
CA LEU A 20 5.46 -36.65 -43.36
C LEU A 20 5.67 -35.68 -44.55
N GLU A 21 5.79 -34.37 -44.24
CA GLU A 21 6.96 -33.52 -44.58
C GLU A 21 6.87 -32.14 -43.89
N GLN A 22 8.02 -31.63 -43.45
CA GLN A 22 8.26 -30.38 -42.73
C GLN A 22 7.62 -29.14 -43.38
N GLN A 23 6.91 -28.33 -42.59
CA GLN A 23 6.99 -26.87 -42.76
C GLN A 23 6.89 -26.15 -41.41
N GLU A 24 8.08 -25.80 -40.94
CA GLU A 24 8.40 -24.78 -39.95
C GLU A 24 7.56 -23.51 -40.17
N THR A 25 6.68 -23.16 -39.23
CA THR A 25 6.14 -21.80 -39.12
C THR A 25 5.93 -21.48 -37.66
N SER A 26 7.04 -21.13 -37.02
CA SER A 26 7.17 -20.14 -35.96
C SER A 26 5.98 -20.05 -35.01
N THR A 27 5.99 -20.92 -34.00
CA THR A 27 5.48 -20.62 -32.67
C THR A 27 6.11 -19.29 -32.23
N LEU A 28 5.45 -18.17 -32.51
CA LEU A 28 5.57 -17.00 -31.64
C LEU A 28 4.89 -17.42 -30.34
N GLU A 29 5.65 -18.14 -29.51
CA GLU A 29 5.52 -18.02 -28.08
C GLU A 29 5.56 -16.52 -27.81
N ILE A 30 4.38 -15.93 -27.64
CA ILE A 30 4.29 -14.71 -26.86
C ILE A 30 4.71 -15.18 -25.48
N GLU A 31 6.02 -15.12 -25.23
CA GLU A 31 6.60 -15.03 -23.91
C GLU A 31 5.78 -13.93 -23.23
N SER A 32 4.74 -14.34 -22.51
CA SER A 32 4.03 -13.46 -21.61
C SER A 32 5.07 -13.15 -20.55
N LYS A 33 5.86 -12.09 -20.79
CA LYS A 33 6.62 -11.39 -19.77
C LYS A 33 5.62 -11.11 -18.66
N ASP A 34 5.60 -11.98 -17.66
CA ASP A 34 4.77 -11.80 -16.49
C ASP A 34 5.34 -10.56 -15.80
N PHE A 35 4.73 -9.42 -16.14
CA PHE A 35 5.19 -8.13 -15.69
C PHE A 35 5.08 -8.16 -14.16
N ASP A 36 6.13 -7.73 -13.46
CA ASP A 36 6.30 -7.84 -12.01
C ASP A 36 5.25 -7.01 -11.21
N TYR A 37 3.97 -7.45 -11.25
CA TYR A 37 2.81 -6.78 -10.63
C TYR A 37 2.86 -6.87 -9.11
N THR A 38 3.39 -7.99 -8.58
CA THR A 38 3.48 -8.26 -7.15
C THR A 38 4.48 -7.35 -6.45
N LYS A 39 5.70 -7.18 -6.97
CA LYS A 39 6.66 -6.22 -6.39
C LYS A 39 6.15 -4.78 -6.50
N ARG A 40 5.49 -4.44 -7.63
CA ARG A 40 4.87 -3.11 -7.78
C ARG A 40 3.79 -2.83 -6.73
N SER A 41 2.99 -3.83 -6.40
CA SER A 41 1.95 -3.71 -5.38
C SER A 41 2.53 -3.46 -3.98
N GLN A 42 3.64 -4.11 -3.62
CA GLN A 42 4.24 -4.03 -2.29
C GLN A 42 4.81 -2.65 -1.96
N TRP A 43 5.66 -2.09 -2.82
CA TRP A 43 6.21 -0.75 -2.56
C TRP A 43 5.15 0.34 -2.70
N LEU A 44 4.14 0.13 -3.54
CA LEU A 44 3.02 1.06 -3.70
C LEU A 44 2.15 1.13 -2.45
N ARG A 45 1.83 -0.03 -1.86
CA ARG A 45 1.14 -0.11 -0.57
C ARG A 45 1.94 0.61 0.51
N ALA A 46 3.23 0.33 0.59
CA ALA A 46 4.14 0.95 1.56
C ALA A 46 4.17 2.48 1.40
N ALA A 47 4.20 2.98 0.15
CA ALA A 47 4.15 4.41 -0.14
C ALA A 47 2.81 5.06 0.28
N VAL A 48 1.67 4.44 -0.05
CA VAL A 48 0.35 5.00 0.31
C VAL A 48 0.16 5.06 1.82
N LEU A 49 0.58 4.02 2.54
CA LEU A 49 0.56 4.01 4.00
C LEU A 49 1.50 5.08 4.57
N GLY A 50 2.73 5.15 4.06
CA GLY A 50 3.69 6.18 4.44
C GLY A 50 3.12 7.59 4.29
N ALA A 51 2.58 7.94 3.12
CA ALA A 51 2.01 9.27 2.89
C ALA A 51 0.86 9.63 3.84
N ASN A 52 -0.07 8.69 4.06
CA ASN A 52 -1.19 8.91 4.98
C ASN A 52 -0.71 9.06 6.42
N ASP A 53 0.20 8.20 6.87
CA ASP A 53 0.74 8.25 8.22
C ASP A 53 1.53 9.54 8.42
N GLY A 54 2.36 9.96 7.45
CA GLY A 54 3.12 11.20 7.50
C GLY A 54 2.22 12.43 7.62
N LEU A 55 1.15 12.46 6.83
CA LEU A 55 0.16 13.54 6.87
C LEU A 55 -0.57 13.61 8.21
N VAL A 56 -1.18 12.49 8.65
CA VAL A 56 -2.02 12.46 9.84
C VAL A 56 -1.19 12.59 11.11
N SER A 57 -0.08 11.86 11.25
CA SER A 57 0.73 11.87 12.47
C SER A 57 1.40 13.23 12.71
N THR A 58 2.02 13.81 11.67
CA THR A 58 2.69 15.12 11.78
C THR A 58 1.68 16.20 12.11
N ALA A 59 0.53 16.21 11.43
CA ALA A 59 -0.51 17.17 11.71
C ALA A 59 -1.12 16.97 13.11
N SER A 60 -1.30 15.72 13.58
CA SER A 60 -1.79 15.44 14.93
C SER A 60 -0.82 15.93 16.00
N LEU A 61 0.49 15.71 15.81
CA LEU A 61 1.53 16.22 16.72
C LEU A 61 1.55 17.75 16.75
N MET A 62 1.50 18.40 15.59
CA MET A 62 1.47 19.86 15.48
C MET A 62 0.23 20.44 16.15
N MET A 63 -0.94 19.83 15.93
CA MET A 63 -2.20 20.24 16.56
C MET A 63 -2.17 20.00 18.07
N GLY A 64 -1.66 18.85 18.52
CA GLY A 64 -1.52 18.52 19.93
C GLY A 64 -0.66 19.53 20.69
N VAL A 65 0.57 19.78 20.21
CA VAL A 65 1.44 20.80 20.82
C VAL A 65 0.84 22.19 20.69
N GLY A 66 0.21 22.49 19.55
CA GLY A 66 -0.53 23.72 19.31
C GLY A 66 -1.65 24.01 20.32
N ALA A 67 -2.26 22.95 20.87
CA ALA A 67 -3.31 23.06 21.88
C ALA A 67 -2.83 23.71 23.18
N VAL A 68 -1.55 23.50 23.54
CA VAL A 68 -0.95 23.98 24.79
C VAL A 68 0.00 25.16 24.55
N LYS A 69 0.68 25.20 23.41
CA LYS A 69 1.63 26.25 23.03
C LYS A 69 1.17 26.93 21.74
N HIS A 70 0.83 28.21 21.85
CA HIS A 70 0.37 29.01 20.70
C HIS A 70 1.52 29.58 19.84
N ASP A 71 2.77 29.27 20.17
CA ASP A 71 3.94 29.69 19.38
C ASP A 71 4.07 28.86 18.09
N ILE A 72 4.31 29.56 16.98
CA ILE A 72 4.59 28.96 15.67
C ILE A 72 5.85 28.10 15.71
N LYS A 73 6.89 28.53 16.45
CA LYS A 73 8.18 27.81 16.50
C LYS A 73 8.02 26.46 17.17
N ALA A 74 7.28 26.38 18.27
CA ALA A 74 6.99 25.13 18.95
C ALA A 74 6.26 24.15 18.01
N MET A 75 5.23 24.63 17.31
CA MET A 75 4.46 23.81 16.39
C MET A 75 5.30 23.28 15.21
N ILE A 76 6.09 24.13 14.56
CA ILE A 76 6.95 23.72 13.44
C ILE A 76 8.08 22.79 13.91
N LEU A 77 8.70 23.08 15.05
CA LEU A 77 9.77 22.25 15.59
C LEU A 77 9.27 20.85 15.92
N THR A 78 8.09 20.74 16.53
CA THR A 78 7.45 19.44 16.77
C THR A 78 7.10 18.74 15.46
N GLY A 79 6.54 19.45 14.48
CA GLY A 79 6.21 18.87 13.18
C GLY A 79 7.46 18.33 12.47
N PHE A 80 8.56 19.07 12.49
CA PHE A 80 9.82 18.65 11.86
C PHE A 80 10.46 17.46 12.61
N ALA A 81 10.48 17.50 13.94
CA ALA A 81 10.94 16.38 14.74
C ALA A 81 10.10 15.12 14.49
N GLY A 82 8.77 15.27 14.42
CA GLY A 82 7.83 14.21 14.07
C GLY A 82 8.03 13.68 12.65
N LEU A 83 8.33 14.55 11.68
CA LEU A 83 8.66 14.16 10.32
C LEU A 83 9.89 13.24 10.30
N VAL A 84 11.00 13.68 10.89
CA VAL A 84 12.26 12.94 10.87
C VAL A 84 12.13 11.63 11.64
N ALA A 85 11.61 11.69 12.87
CA ALA A 85 11.42 10.50 13.70
C ALA A 85 10.45 9.50 13.04
N GLY A 86 9.33 10.00 12.51
CA GLY A 86 8.32 9.19 11.86
C GLY A 86 8.81 8.55 10.56
N ALA A 87 9.51 9.30 9.70
CA ALA A 87 10.08 8.75 8.45
C ALA A 87 11.09 7.63 8.73
N CYS A 88 11.98 7.83 9.70
CA CYS A 88 12.93 6.79 10.12
C CYS A 88 12.22 5.57 10.70
N SER A 89 11.24 5.78 11.60
CA SER A 89 10.47 4.68 12.20
C SER A 89 9.68 3.90 11.15
N MET A 90 9.14 4.58 10.14
CA MET A 90 8.38 3.97 9.06
C MET A 90 9.29 3.15 8.13
N ALA A 91 10.47 3.68 7.78
CA ALA A 91 11.48 2.92 7.03
C ALA A 91 11.84 1.62 7.74
N ILE A 92 12.15 1.71 9.03
CA ILE A 92 12.57 0.56 9.83
C ILE A 92 11.42 -0.45 9.96
N GLY A 93 10.21 0.01 10.30
CA GLY A 93 9.04 -0.86 10.46
C GLY A 93 8.68 -1.59 9.16
N GLU A 94 8.73 -0.89 8.03
CA GLU A 94 8.46 -1.48 6.72
C GLU A 94 9.57 -2.44 6.29
N PHE A 95 10.85 -2.10 6.50
CA PHE A 95 11.98 -2.98 6.21
C PHE A 95 11.86 -4.30 6.98
N VAL A 96 11.64 -4.23 8.30
CA VAL A 96 11.51 -5.41 9.16
C VAL A 96 10.26 -6.23 8.78
N SER A 97 9.15 -5.58 8.47
CA SER A 97 7.92 -6.27 8.07
C SER A 97 8.08 -7.03 6.76
N VAL A 98 8.69 -6.43 5.75
CA VAL A 98 8.92 -7.08 4.45
C VAL A 98 9.98 -8.17 4.56
N TYR A 99 11.03 -7.96 5.37
CA TYR A 99 12.02 -9.00 5.64
C TYR A 99 11.40 -10.23 6.32
N SER A 100 10.51 -10.02 7.29
CA SER A 100 9.78 -11.13 7.91
C SER A 100 8.87 -11.87 6.92
N GLN A 101 8.26 -11.16 5.95
CA GLN A 101 7.47 -11.80 4.89
C GLN A 101 8.36 -12.66 3.98
N LEU A 102 9.53 -12.15 3.61
CA LEU A 102 10.54 -12.89 2.86
C LEU A 102 10.97 -14.18 3.56
N ASP A 103 11.26 -14.11 4.86
CA ASP A 103 11.69 -15.27 5.64
C ASP A 103 10.60 -16.38 5.66
N ILE A 104 9.32 -15.98 5.76
CA ILE A 104 8.19 -16.90 5.71
C ILE A 104 8.09 -17.56 4.33
N GLU A 105 8.19 -16.77 3.27
CA GLU A 105 8.10 -17.22 1.88
C GLU A 105 9.24 -18.20 1.54
N VAL A 106 10.49 -17.87 1.88
CA VAL A 106 11.65 -18.74 1.70
C VAL A 106 11.49 -20.06 2.46
N SER A 107 10.95 -20.02 3.68
CA SER A 107 10.67 -21.24 4.44
C SER A 107 9.59 -22.11 3.80
N GLN A 108 8.59 -21.49 3.17
CA GLN A 108 7.52 -22.18 2.45
C GLN A 108 8.04 -22.79 1.15
N MET A 109 8.89 -22.06 0.42
CA MET A 109 9.56 -22.57 -0.78
C MET A 109 10.39 -23.80 -0.47
N LYS A 110 11.21 -23.78 0.59
CA LYS A 110 12.02 -24.94 1.00
C LYS A 110 11.15 -26.18 1.29
N ARG A 111 10.07 -26.02 2.08
CA ARG A 111 9.12 -27.11 2.38
C ARG A 111 8.36 -27.60 1.15
N ASN A 112 8.10 -26.71 0.18
CA ASN A 112 7.41 -27.07 -1.05
C ASN A 112 8.36 -27.83 -1.99
N ASN A 113 9.62 -27.41 -2.10
CA ASN A 113 10.63 -28.06 -2.91
C ASN A 113 10.94 -29.48 -2.41
N GLU A 114 11.10 -29.66 -1.09
CA GLU A 114 11.28 -30.97 -0.46
C GLU A 114 10.09 -31.93 -0.73
N ARG A 115 8.86 -31.40 -0.84
CA ARG A 115 7.67 -32.18 -1.24
C ARG A 115 7.66 -32.54 -2.72
N LYS A 116 8.00 -31.58 -3.60
CA LYS A 116 8.04 -31.81 -5.05
C LYS A 116 9.10 -32.82 -5.47
N GLU A 117 10.25 -32.84 -4.79
CA GLU A 117 11.29 -33.86 -4.98
C GLU A 117 10.79 -35.29 -4.67
N GLN A 118 9.82 -35.45 -3.77
CA GLN A 118 9.18 -36.74 -3.48
C GLN A 118 8.08 -37.11 -4.49
N GLU A 119 7.41 -36.13 -5.10
CA GLU A 119 6.26 -36.32 -5.99
C GLU A 119 6.61 -36.27 -7.49
N ASN A 120 7.89 -36.13 -7.87
CA ASN A 120 8.39 -36.14 -9.26
C ASN A 120 7.60 -35.20 -10.21
N THR A 121 7.12 -34.07 -9.68
CA THR A 121 6.24 -33.12 -10.37
C THR A 121 7.02 -31.86 -10.76
N GLU A 122 6.78 -31.32 -11.96
CA GLU A 122 7.49 -30.15 -12.51
C GLU A 122 7.44 -28.90 -11.62
N GLN A 123 8.54 -28.15 -11.68
CA GLN A 123 8.78 -26.96 -10.88
C GLN A 123 8.03 -25.76 -11.49
N VAL A 124 6.83 -25.47 -10.99
CA VAL A 124 6.17 -24.17 -11.27
C VAL A 124 7.07 -23.03 -10.79
N ASP A 125 7.31 -22.08 -11.69
CA ASP A 125 8.23 -20.94 -11.56
C ASP A 125 7.99 -20.07 -10.33
N ILE A 126 9.11 -19.50 -9.88
CA ILE A 126 9.31 -18.92 -8.55
C ILE A 126 8.54 -17.61 -8.36
N GLU A 127 7.89 -17.56 -7.20
CA GLU A 127 7.23 -16.40 -6.63
C GLU A 127 8.18 -15.19 -6.56
N SER A 128 7.67 -14.04 -6.99
CA SER A 128 8.44 -12.79 -7.04
C SER A 128 8.76 -12.32 -5.61
N LEU A 129 9.99 -12.54 -5.15
CA LEU A 129 10.41 -12.17 -3.80
C LEU A 129 10.21 -10.67 -3.52
N PRO A 130 9.61 -10.30 -2.36
CA PRO A 130 9.52 -8.92 -1.90
C PRO A 130 10.85 -8.17 -1.87
N ASN A 131 10.84 -6.86 -2.15
CA ASN A 131 12.04 -6.02 -2.05
C ASN A 131 11.98 -5.08 -0.82
N PRO A 132 12.57 -5.45 0.33
CA PRO A 132 12.41 -4.74 1.60
C PRO A 132 13.02 -3.34 1.59
N LEU A 133 14.18 -3.16 0.96
CA LEU A 133 14.82 -1.84 0.89
C LEU A 133 13.99 -0.87 0.05
N GLN A 134 13.44 -1.34 -1.06
CA GLN A 134 12.58 -0.53 -1.93
C GLN A 134 11.29 -0.11 -1.23
N ALA A 135 10.62 -1.04 -0.53
CA ALA A 135 9.40 -0.74 0.21
C ALA A 135 9.64 0.26 1.35
N ALA A 136 10.73 0.08 2.10
CA ALA A 136 11.13 0.98 3.19
C ALA A 136 11.48 2.39 2.71
N ALA A 137 12.23 2.51 1.61
CA ALA A 137 12.55 3.81 1.02
C ALA A 137 11.29 4.49 0.47
N ALA A 138 10.42 3.74 -0.21
CA ALA A 138 9.16 4.25 -0.73
C ALA A 138 8.23 4.77 0.38
N SER A 139 8.09 4.04 1.50
CA SER A 139 7.27 4.46 2.63
C SER A 139 7.83 5.70 3.32
N ALA A 140 9.14 5.77 3.56
CA ALA A 140 9.75 6.91 4.25
C ALA A 140 9.74 8.20 3.42
N LEU A 141 9.97 8.10 2.10
CA LEU A 141 9.85 9.24 1.19
C LEU A 141 8.40 9.71 1.10
N ALA A 142 7.46 8.79 0.95
CA ALA A 142 6.04 9.13 0.91
C ALA A 142 5.57 9.76 2.24
N PHE A 143 6.04 9.23 3.38
CA PHE A 143 5.81 9.81 4.71
C PHE A 143 6.31 11.25 4.79
N SER A 144 7.53 11.49 4.33
CA SER A 144 8.11 12.84 4.33
C SER A 144 7.28 13.81 3.47
N VAL A 145 6.80 13.36 2.31
CA VAL A 145 5.91 14.14 1.43
C VAL A 145 4.59 14.45 2.12
N GLY A 146 3.95 13.46 2.76
CA GLY A 146 2.71 13.65 3.51
C GLY A 146 2.88 14.63 4.68
N ALA A 147 3.97 14.49 5.44
CA ALA A 147 4.32 15.33 6.58
C ALA A 147 4.63 16.78 6.19
N MET A 148 5.07 17.02 4.95
CA MET A 148 5.39 18.35 4.46
C MET A 148 4.14 19.25 4.33
N VAL A 149 2.97 18.66 4.05
CA VAL A 149 1.71 19.40 3.88
C VAL A 149 1.34 20.24 5.12
N PRO A 150 1.20 19.66 6.34
CA PRO A 150 0.88 20.43 7.53
C PRO A 150 2.00 21.40 7.93
N LEU A 151 3.27 21.04 7.71
CA LEU A 151 4.42 21.90 7.98
C LEU A 151 4.39 23.18 7.13
N LEU A 152 4.17 23.04 5.83
CA LEU A 152 4.08 24.17 4.91
C LEU A 152 2.83 25.02 5.21
N ALA A 153 1.70 24.39 5.50
CA ALA A 153 0.47 25.09 5.87
C ALA A 153 0.65 25.95 7.14
N ALA A 154 1.44 25.48 8.11
CA ALA A 154 1.72 26.23 9.34
C ALA A 154 2.77 27.35 9.17
N SER A 155 3.72 27.19 8.24
CA SER A 155 4.92 28.04 8.16
C SER A 155 4.65 29.52 7.92
N PHE A 156 3.61 29.85 7.16
CA PHE A 156 3.36 31.21 6.70
C PHE A 156 2.35 32.00 7.55
N ILE A 157 1.79 31.43 8.62
CA ILE A 157 0.65 32.01 9.35
C ILE A 157 1.01 32.33 10.80
N ARG A 158 1.10 33.62 11.11
CA ARG A 158 1.40 34.13 12.46
C ARG A 158 0.23 33.98 13.43
N GLU A 159 -0.97 34.32 13.00
CA GLU A 159 -2.17 34.31 13.84
C GLU A 159 -2.57 32.87 14.20
N TYR A 160 -2.66 32.56 15.50
CA TYR A 160 -2.85 31.19 15.99
C TYR A 160 -4.15 30.57 15.50
N ARG A 161 -5.27 31.32 15.61
CA ARG A 161 -6.60 30.82 15.22
C ARG A 161 -6.67 30.51 13.73
N VAL A 162 -6.07 31.38 12.91
CA VAL A 162 -6.00 31.20 11.46
C VAL A 162 -5.07 30.03 11.10
N ARG A 163 -3.93 29.90 11.78
CA ARG A 163 -2.96 28.83 11.53
C ARG A 163 -3.59 27.46 11.72
N ILE A 164 -4.27 27.23 12.84
CA ILE A 164 -4.96 25.96 13.09
C ILE A 164 -6.02 25.68 12.02
N GLY A 165 -6.83 26.69 11.68
CA GLY A 165 -7.85 26.54 10.64
C GLY A 165 -7.26 26.16 9.29
N VAL A 166 -6.17 26.79 8.88
CA VAL A 166 -5.51 26.50 7.60
C VAL A 166 -4.81 25.14 7.61
N VAL A 167 -4.13 24.76 8.69
CA VAL A 167 -3.52 23.42 8.81
C VAL A 167 -4.59 22.34 8.71
N LEU A 168 -5.70 22.48 9.43
CA LEU A 168 -6.80 21.52 9.40
C LEU A 168 -7.44 21.44 8.01
N ALA A 169 -7.67 22.58 7.35
CA ALA A 169 -8.21 22.63 6.00
C ALA A 169 -7.26 21.99 4.97
N ALA A 170 -5.98 22.32 5.02
CA ALA A 170 -4.95 21.77 4.12
C ALA A 170 -4.82 20.25 4.29
N VAL A 171 -4.80 19.76 5.53
CA VAL A 171 -4.72 18.32 5.80
C VAL A 171 -5.98 17.61 5.36
N THR A 172 -7.16 18.17 5.62
CA THR A 172 -8.44 17.60 5.15
C THR A 172 -8.44 17.48 3.62
N PHE A 173 -8.02 18.54 2.92
CA PHE A 173 -7.91 18.53 1.47
C PHE A 173 -6.91 17.47 0.97
N ALA A 174 -5.75 17.36 1.62
CA ALA A 174 -4.76 16.34 1.30
C ALA A 174 -5.26 14.91 1.57
N LEU A 175 -6.02 14.68 2.66
CA LEU A 175 -6.64 13.38 2.96
C LEU A 175 -7.66 12.98 1.90
N VAL A 176 -8.43 13.94 1.36
CA VAL A 176 -9.32 13.68 0.22
C VAL A 176 -8.50 13.26 -1.00
N ILE A 177 -7.43 13.99 -1.34
CA ILE A 177 -6.56 13.66 -2.47
C ILE A 177 -5.94 12.27 -2.29
N PHE A 178 -5.35 11.97 -1.14
CA PHE A 178 -4.74 10.66 -0.88
C PHE A 178 -5.77 9.54 -0.79
N GLY A 179 -6.97 9.81 -0.29
CA GLY A 179 -8.08 8.85 -0.31
C GLY A 179 -8.55 8.51 -1.72
N CYS A 180 -8.64 9.53 -2.58
CA CYS A 180 -8.92 9.35 -4.00
C CYS A 180 -7.78 8.58 -4.70
N LEU A 181 -6.54 9.01 -4.53
CA LEU A 181 -5.38 8.38 -5.16
C LEU A 181 -5.23 6.93 -4.70
N GLY A 182 -5.30 6.66 -3.40
CA GLY A 182 -5.26 5.31 -2.84
C GLY A 182 -6.39 4.41 -3.36
N SER A 183 -7.58 4.97 -3.61
CA SER A 183 -8.68 4.20 -4.19
C SER A 183 -8.46 3.82 -5.66
N VAL A 184 -7.86 4.73 -6.45
CA VAL A 184 -7.52 4.48 -7.86
C VAL A 184 -6.43 3.40 -7.95
N LEU A 185 -5.42 3.50 -7.10
CA LEU A 185 -4.33 2.53 -7.02
C LEU A 185 -4.81 1.15 -6.52
N GLY A 186 -5.74 1.13 -5.56
CA GLY A 186 -6.30 -0.10 -4.97
C GLY A 186 -7.53 -0.67 -5.70
N LYS A 187 -7.98 -0.06 -6.80
CA LYS A 187 -9.23 -0.42 -7.52
C LYS A 187 -10.46 -0.56 -6.61
N ALA A 188 -10.54 0.26 -5.56
CA ALA A 188 -11.59 0.24 -4.55
C ALA A 188 -12.60 1.39 -4.75
N PRO A 189 -13.85 1.29 -4.25
CA PRO A 189 -14.81 2.38 -4.35
C PRO A 189 -14.31 3.64 -3.61
N VAL A 190 -14.12 4.73 -4.38
CA VAL A 190 -13.52 6.01 -3.94
C VAL A 190 -14.14 6.53 -2.64
N LEU A 191 -15.47 6.58 -2.57
CA LEU A 191 -16.19 7.17 -1.44
C LEU A 191 -15.89 6.44 -0.12
N ARG A 192 -15.81 5.11 -0.13
CA ARG A 192 -15.53 4.33 1.09
C ARG A 192 -14.09 4.52 1.57
N SER A 193 -13.15 4.62 0.62
CA SER A 193 -11.73 4.85 0.93
C SER A 193 -11.53 6.23 1.55
N VAL A 194 -12.06 7.27 0.91
CA VAL A 194 -11.95 8.66 1.38
C VAL A 194 -12.58 8.83 2.76
N MET A 195 -13.79 8.29 2.97
CA MET A 195 -14.47 8.39 4.27
C MET A 195 -13.69 7.73 5.40
N ARG A 196 -13.10 6.54 5.18
CA ARG A 196 -12.29 5.87 6.20
C ARG A 196 -11.07 6.68 6.61
N ILE A 197 -10.37 7.25 5.63
CA ILE A 197 -9.14 8.04 5.86
C ILE A 197 -9.48 9.38 6.53
N LEU A 198 -10.55 10.06 6.09
CA LEU A 198 -10.99 11.32 6.70
C LEU A 198 -11.44 11.12 8.15
N VAL A 199 -12.32 10.16 8.41
CA VAL A 199 -12.85 9.89 9.75
C VAL A 199 -11.72 9.46 10.68
N GLY A 200 -10.84 8.55 10.23
CA GLY A 200 -9.68 8.12 11.01
C GLY A 200 -8.70 9.27 11.30
N GLY A 201 -8.40 10.10 10.30
CA GLY A 201 -7.49 11.24 10.43
C GLY A 201 -8.00 12.31 11.39
N TRP A 202 -9.27 12.72 11.25
CA TRP A 202 -9.88 13.69 12.17
C TRP A 202 -10.01 13.14 13.59
N LEU A 203 -10.35 11.86 13.74
CA LEU A 203 -10.43 11.22 15.05
C LEU A 203 -9.06 11.21 15.74
N ALA A 204 -8.00 10.83 15.03
CA ALA A 204 -6.63 10.84 15.55
C ALA A 204 -6.24 12.25 16.03
N MET A 205 -6.46 13.27 15.19
CA MET A 205 -6.17 14.66 15.54
C MET A 205 -6.96 15.13 16.77
N ALA A 206 -8.26 14.83 16.82
CA ALA A 206 -9.13 15.23 17.92
C ALA A 206 -8.67 14.61 19.24
N ILE A 207 -8.30 13.32 19.22
CA ILE A 207 -7.77 12.61 20.39
C ILE A 207 -6.45 13.23 20.83
N THR A 208 -5.49 13.42 19.92
CA THR A 208 -4.18 14.00 20.27
C THR A 208 -4.33 15.43 20.80
N PHE A 209 -5.17 16.25 20.17
CA PHE A 209 -5.47 17.61 20.64
C PHE A 209 -6.09 17.59 22.04
N GLY A 210 -7.14 16.79 22.25
CA GLY A 210 -7.84 16.70 23.53
C GLY A 210 -6.96 16.18 24.67
N LEU A 211 -6.18 15.13 24.43
CA LEU A 211 -5.25 14.58 25.43
C LEU A 211 -4.15 15.58 25.79
N THR A 212 -3.54 16.23 24.79
CA THR A 212 -2.46 17.19 25.05
C THR A 212 -3.01 18.40 25.82
N MET A 213 -4.22 18.86 25.48
CA MET A 213 -4.91 19.93 26.19
C MET A 213 -5.22 19.55 27.65
N LEU A 214 -5.67 18.32 27.91
CA LEU A 214 -5.92 17.82 29.28
C LEU A 214 -4.64 17.80 30.13
N ILE A 215 -3.52 17.36 29.53
CA ILE A 215 -2.21 17.36 30.19
C ILE A 215 -1.76 18.80 30.47
N GLY A 216 -1.95 19.71 29.51
CA GLY A 216 -1.62 21.13 29.67
C GLY A 216 -2.42 21.82 30.79
N TYR A 217 -3.69 21.45 31.00
CA TYR A 217 -4.49 21.96 32.12
C TYR A 217 -4.08 21.38 33.48
N SER A 218 -3.56 20.15 33.51
CA SER A 218 -3.15 19.47 34.75
C SER A 218 -1.81 19.95 35.31
N GLY A 219 -1.15 20.91 34.66
CA GLY A 219 -0.01 21.65 35.23
C GLY A 219 1.29 20.86 35.30
N LEU A 220 1.78 20.37 34.14
CA LEU A 220 3.21 20.14 33.92
C LEU A 220 3.86 21.35 33.24
#